data_AF-H1YHX0-F1
#
_entry.id   AF-H1YHX0-F1
#
_cell.length_a   1.000
_cell.length_b   1.000
_cell.length_c   1.000
_cell.angle_alpha   90.00
_cell.angle_beta   90.00
_cell.angle_gamma   90.00
#
_symmetry.space_group_name_H-M   'P 1'
#
loop_
_entity.id
_entity.type
_entity.pdbx_description
1 polymer ?
#
loop_
_entity_poly.entity_id
_entity_poly.type
_entity_poly.pdbx_seq_one_letter_code
_entity_poly.pdbx_strand_id
1 'polypeptide(L)'
;MKKLRPLPTFTIEGTTFLVDIHKQVLRQANDPDNEISFINNMQDNGTFYGLLYDLDEKRAAEDLFDQNRVKGIDVPTLIELDPQGMSAKYGIPETELKGKTDFEVIVDQDWLAERKKGVLPRVNIAGEEFIIDLPLQELRHAKYFFPVISLKSFDLTNDGEYYEAFYHPVMKQVVNIDPKLTEFPDNVVKIRLPNELGLDPVSTARRYGIDENELLRRFPPKKDLKAVIIPLADTGIPALIRQNREQLQKEHAEIARRIKPRHRPRF
;
A
#
# COMPACT_ATOMS: atom_id res chain seq x y z
N MET A 1 -1.55 -31.10 12.00
CA MET A 1 -2.03 -29.71 12.17
C MET A 1 -1.19 -29.06 13.26
N LYS A 2 -0.44 -27.99 12.95
CA LYS A 2 0.23 -27.20 14.01
C LYS A 2 -0.86 -26.53 14.84
N LYS A 3 -0.89 -26.79 16.15
CA LYS A 3 -1.76 -26.05 17.09
C LYS A 3 -1.39 -24.57 17.00
N LEU A 4 -2.38 -23.72 16.73
CA LEU A 4 -2.22 -22.27 16.86
C LEU A 4 -1.93 -21.96 18.33
N ARG A 5 -0.88 -21.18 18.60
CA ARG A 5 -0.55 -20.75 19.97
C ARG A 5 -1.63 -19.79 20.47
N PRO A 6 -1.98 -19.82 21.77
CA PRO A 6 -2.85 -18.79 22.34
C PRO A 6 -2.16 -17.43 22.26
N LEU A 7 -2.92 -16.38 21.95
CA LEU A 7 -2.42 -15.00 21.96
C LEU A 7 -2.27 -14.52 23.41
N PRO A 8 -1.22 -13.77 23.75
CA PRO A 8 -1.11 -13.09 25.04
C PRO A 8 -2.28 -12.13 25.26
N THR A 9 -2.57 -11.87 26.54
CA THR A 9 -3.62 -10.93 26.95
C THR A 9 -3.01 -9.73 27.65
N PHE A 10 -3.57 -8.55 27.41
CA PHE A 10 -3.27 -7.32 28.12
C PHE A 10 -4.57 -6.71 28.64
N THR A 11 -4.58 -6.20 29.87
CA THR A 11 -5.78 -5.66 30.51
C THR A 11 -5.64 -4.16 30.71
N ILE A 12 -6.62 -3.40 30.23
CA ILE A 12 -6.74 -1.95 30.41
C ILE A 12 -8.02 -1.70 31.17
N GLU A 13 -7.92 -1.13 32.38
CA GLU A 13 -9.07 -0.71 33.20
C GLU A 13 -10.16 -1.79 33.31
N GLY A 14 -9.73 -3.04 33.56
CA GLY A 14 -10.63 -4.20 33.71
C GLY A 14 -11.14 -4.83 32.40
N THR A 15 -10.80 -4.27 31.25
CA THR A 15 -11.13 -4.84 29.93
C THR A 15 -9.95 -5.63 29.39
N THR A 16 -10.18 -6.90 29.02
CA THR A 16 -9.14 -7.78 28.50
C THR A 16 -9.06 -7.71 26.98
N PHE A 17 -7.86 -7.52 26.47
CA PHE A 17 -7.52 -7.52 25.05
C PHE A 17 -6.54 -8.65 24.72
N LEU A 18 -6.71 -9.26 23.56
CA LEU A 18 -5.75 -10.16 22.93
C LEU A 18 -4.74 -9.33 22.14
N VAL A 19 -3.45 -9.61 22.33
CA VAL A 19 -2.37 -8.95 21.58
C VAL A 19 -2.20 -9.67 20.25
N ASP A 20 -2.56 -9.01 19.15
CA ASP A 20 -2.37 -9.55 17.80
C ASP A 20 -1.18 -8.87 17.12
N ILE A 21 -0.02 -9.53 17.16
CA ILE A 21 1.21 -9.03 16.52
C ILE A 21 1.10 -8.98 15.00
N HIS A 22 0.31 -9.86 14.37
CA HIS A 22 0.17 -9.87 12.91
C HIS A 22 -0.54 -8.62 12.42
N LYS A 23 -1.66 -8.27 13.05
CA LYS A 23 -2.41 -7.04 12.78
C LYS A 23 -1.82 -5.79 13.46
N GLN A 24 -0.99 -5.97 14.49
CA GLN A 24 -0.56 -4.91 15.42
C GLN A 24 -1.76 -4.16 16.01
N VAL A 25 -2.65 -4.92 16.64
CA VAL A 25 -3.80 -4.38 17.37
C VAL A 25 -3.96 -5.07 18.73
N LEU A 26 -4.56 -4.35 19.67
CA LEU A 26 -5.23 -4.94 20.83
C LEU A 26 -6.67 -5.24 20.43
N ARG A 27 -7.09 -6.50 20.48
CA ARG A 27 -8.44 -6.92 20.12
C ARG A 27 -9.23 -7.34 21.36
N GLN A 28 -10.36 -6.71 21.63
CA GLN A 28 -11.10 -7.00 22.86
C GLN A 28 -11.57 -8.46 22.89
N ALA A 29 -11.34 -9.15 24.01
CA ALA A 29 -11.51 -10.59 24.09
C ALA A 29 -12.97 -11.05 23.94
N ASN A 30 -13.93 -10.25 24.42
CA ASN A 30 -15.36 -10.52 24.33
C ASN A 30 -16.07 -9.72 23.22
N ASP A 31 -15.36 -8.86 22.50
CA ASP A 31 -15.87 -8.12 21.35
C ASP A 31 -14.76 -7.97 20.29
N PRO A 32 -14.53 -8.99 19.44
CA PRO A 32 -13.39 -9.01 18.54
C PRO A 32 -13.39 -7.95 17.43
N ASP A 33 -14.51 -7.25 17.23
CA ASP A 33 -14.60 -6.14 16.26
C ASP A 33 -14.09 -4.83 16.86
N ASN A 34 -13.98 -4.73 18.19
CA ASN A 34 -13.31 -3.64 18.87
C ASN A 34 -11.79 -3.87 18.89
N GLU A 35 -11.10 -3.18 17.98
CA GLU A 35 -9.64 -3.22 17.82
C GLU A 35 -9.03 -1.83 18.10
N ILE A 36 -7.91 -1.81 18.83
CA ILE A 36 -7.11 -0.61 19.08
C ILE A 36 -5.75 -0.79 18.39
N SER A 37 -5.44 0.05 17.41
CA SER A 37 -4.23 -0.05 16.59
C SER A 37 -3.00 0.58 17.26
N PHE A 38 -1.90 -0.18 17.32
CA PHE A 38 -0.59 0.35 17.76
C PHE A 38 0.04 1.34 16.77
N ILE A 39 -0.50 1.43 15.55
CA ILE A 39 0.01 2.33 14.51
C ILE A 39 -0.85 3.59 14.41
N ASN A 40 -2.18 3.43 14.45
CA ASN A 40 -3.09 4.54 14.18
C ASN A 40 -3.69 5.17 15.43
N ASN A 41 -3.68 4.47 16.58
CA ASN A 41 -4.35 4.92 17.80
C ASN A 41 -3.40 5.16 18.98
N MET A 42 -2.11 4.91 18.82
CA MET A 42 -1.14 5.06 19.89
C MET A 42 0.08 5.84 19.42
N GLN A 43 0.63 6.67 20.31
CA GLN A 43 1.91 7.33 20.10
C GLN A 43 3.04 6.41 20.56
N ASP A 44 4.02 6.14 19.70
CA ASP A 44 5.24 5.43 20.09
C ASP A 44 6.19 6.39 20.83
N ASN A 45 6.48 6.09 22.09
CA ASN A 45 7.44 6.83 22.93
C ASN A 45 8.77 6.06 23.09
N GLY A 46 8.98 4.99 22.32
CA GLY A 46 10.17 4.15 22.31
C GLY A 46 10.15 3.03 23.36
N THR A 47 9.83 3.36 24.62
CA THR A 47 9.75 2.37 25.72
C THR A 47 8.34 1.95 26.07
N PHE A 48 7.34 2.68 25.59
CA PHE A 48 5.92 2.36 25.73
C PHE A 48 5.12 3.08 24.64
N TYR A 49 3.86 2.69 24.49
CA TYR A 49 2.88 3.36 23.67
C TYR A 49 1.95 4.19 24.55
N GLY A 50 1.78 5.46 24.20
CA GLY A 50 0.76 6.31 24.81
C GLY A 50 -0.57 6.09 24.11
N LEU A 51 -1.59 5.65 24.86
CA LEU A 51 -2.95 5.48 24.39
C LEU A 51 -3.88 6.44 25.14
N LEU A 52 -4.73 7.16 24.41
CA LEU A 52 -5.91 7.80 24.99
C LEU A 52 -7.05 6.78 24.96
N TYR A 53 -7.51 6.35 26.13
CA TYR A 53 -8.48 5.25 26.26
C TYR A 53 -9.81 5.76 26.83
N ASP A 54 -10.89 5.47 26.11
CA ASP A 54 -12.26 5.75 26.53
C ASP A 54 -12.78 4.63 27.44
N LEU A 55 -13.12 4.98 28.69
CA LEU A 55 -13.56 4.01 29.69
C LEU A 55 -14.95 3.43 29.40
N ASP A 56 -15.83 4.20 28.76
CA ASP A 56 -17.21 3.79 28.49
C ASP A 56 -17.27 2.94 27.22
N GLU A 57 -16.62 3.43 26.15
CA GLU A 57 -16.61 2.80 24.84
C GLU A 57 -15.54 1.71 24.69
N LYS A 58 -14.58 1.65 25.63
CA LYS A 58 -13.50 0.66 25.69
C LYS A 58 -12.61 0.65 24.45
N ARG A 59 -12.38 1.82 23.86
CA ARG A 59 -11.64 1.99 22.60
C ARG A 59 -10.69 3.19 22.69
N ALA A 60 -9.92 3.42 21.63
CA ALA A 60 -9.12 4.63 21.53
C ALA A 60 -10.01 5.87 21.41
N ALA A 61 -9.64 6.92 22.14
CA ALA A 61 -10.20 8.27 22.02
C ALA A 61 -9.30 9.15 21.16
N GLU A 62 -9.86 10.19 20.55
CA GLU A 62 -9.10 11.16 19.75
C GLU A 62 -8.45 12.26 20.60
N ASP A 63 -9.04 12.58 21.75
CA ASP A 63 -8.59 13.68 22.62
C ASP A 63 -8.90 13.43 24.11
N LEU A 64 -8.47 14.37 24.96
CA LEU A 64 -8.62 14.35 26.42
C LEU A 64 -9.69 15.35 26.92
N PHE A 65 -10.67 15.77 26.12
CA PHE A 65 -11.61 16.83 26.54
C PHE A 65 -12.48 16.42 27.74
N ASP A 66 -12.84 15.14 27.86
CA ASP A 66 -13.53 14.59 29.03
C ASP A 66 -12.58 13.72 29.85
N GLN A 67 -11.83 14.35 30.77
CA GLN A 67 -10.87 13.66 31.63
C GLN A 67 -11.49 12.65 32.61
N ASN A 68 -12.82 12.68 32.81
CA ASN A 68 -13.51 11.68 33.62
C ASN A 68 -13.80 10.40 32.83
N ARG A 69 -13.87 10.50 31.50
CA ARG A 69 -14.17 9.41 30.58
C ARG A 69 -12.94 8.90 29.84
N VAL A 70 -12.00 9.78 29.51
CA VAL A 70 -10.78 9.44 28.76
C VAL A 70 -9.57 9.49 29.66
N LYS A 71 -8.76 8.43 29.62
CA LYS A 71 -7.54 8.29 30.41
C LYS A 71 -6.33 8.01 29.52
N GLY A 72 -5.20 8.63 29.86
CA GLY A 72 -3.90 8.26 29.28
C GLY A 72 -3.40 6.94 29.88
N ILE A 73 -3.09 5.98 29.02
CA ILE A 73 -2.61 4.65 29.38
C ILE A 73 -1.26 4.40 28.71
N ASP A 74 -0.28 3.98 29.50
CA ASP A 74 0.99 3.48 29.00
C ASP A 74 0.83 1.99 28.68
N VAL A 75 0.87 1.67 27.40
CA VAL A 75 0.82 0.30 26.89
C VAL A 75 2.25 -0.19 26.65
N PRO A 76 2.66 -1.35 27.17
CA PRO A 76 4.01 -1.89 26.94
C PRO A 76 4.32 -2.12 25.45
N THR A 77 5.61 -2.21 25.12
CA THR A 77 6.06 -2.50 23.75
C THR A 77 5.56 -3.86 23.25
N LEU A 78 5.47 -4.05 21.93
CA LEU A 78 5.09 -5.32 21.31
C LEU A 78 6.08 -6.44 21.66
N ILE A 79 7.37 -6.13 21.77
CA ILE A 79 8.40 -7.06 22.27
C ILE A 79 8.09 -7.51 23.70
N GLU A 80 7.62 -6.62 24.57
CA GLU A 80 7.26 -6.97 25.95
C GLU A 80 5.93 -7.74 26.02
N LEU A 81 4.94 -7.32 25.24
CA LEU A 81 3.60 -7.93 25.23
C LEU A 81 3.60 -9.33 24.62
N ASP A 82 4.36 -9.56 23.55
CA ASP A 82 4.40 -10.83 22.84
C ASP A 82 5.75 -11.05 22.12
N PRO A 83 6.83 -11.36 22.86
CA PRO A 83 8.16 -11.57 22.28
C PRO A 83 8.18 -12.74 21.29
N GLN A 84 7.42 -13.80 21.56
CA GLN A 84 7.27 -14.95 20.66
C GLN A 84 6.60 -14.56 19.34
N GLY A 85 5.57 -13.69 19.39
CA GLY A 85 4.89 -13.19 18.21
C GLY A 85 5.77 -12.28 17.37
N MET A 86 6.50 -11.39 18.02
CA MET A 86 7.49 -10.53 17.36
C MET A 86 8.59 -11.36 16.70
N SER A 87 9.13 -12.34 17.42
CA SER A 87 10.14 -13.26 16.90
C SER A 87 9.63 -14.01 15.66
N ALA A 88 8.43 -14.57 15.73
CA ALA A 88 7.85 -15.32 14.63
C ALA A 88 7.52 -14.45 13.40
N LYS A 89 7.02 -13.21 13.61
CA LYS A 89 6.63 -12.31 12.52
C LYS A 89 7.83 -11.73 11.78
N TYR A 90 8.87 -11.32 12.53
CA TYR A 90 10.03 -10.62 11.97
C TYR A 90 11.26 -11.52 11.77
N GLY A 91 11.21 -12.78 12.20
CA GLY A 91 12.28 -13.75 12.00
C GLY A 91 13.52 -13.51 12.87
N ILE A 92 13.37 -12.75 13.97
CA ILE A 92 14.46 -12.42 14.90
C ILE A 92 14.34 -13.31 16.14
N PRO A 93 15.38 -14.05 16.58
CA PRO A 93 15.31 -14.86 17.78
C PRO A 93 14.95 -14.05 19.03
N GLU A 94 14.15 -14.61 19.96
CA GLU A 94 13.75 -13.91 21.20
C GLU A 94 14.94 -13.39 22.02
N THR A 95 16.06 -14.11 22.01
CA THR A 95 17.30 -13.69 22.69
C THR A 95 17.89 -12.41 22.13
N GLU A 96 17.67 -12.15 20.84
CA GLU A 96 18.13 -10.95 20.13
C GLU A 96 17.13 -9.78 20.21
N LEU A 97 15.88 -10.04 20.57
CA LEU A 97 14.88 -9.00 20.85
C LEU A 97 15.22 -8.20 22.11
N LYS A 98 15.95 -8.80 23.05
CA LYS A 98 16.28 -8.18 24.33
C LYS A 98 17.14 -6.92 24.11
N GLY A 99 16.61 -5.78 24.57
CA GLY A 99 17.27 -4.48 24.45
C GLY A 99 17.07 -3.78 23.10
N LYS A 100 16.27 -4.37 22.20
CA LYS A 100 15.79 -3.69 20.98
C LYS A 100 14.46 -2.99 21.26
N THR A 101 14.25 -1.89 20.56
CA THR A 101 12.95 -1.24 20.43
C THR A 101 12.10 -1.93 19.37
N ASP A 102 10.78 -1.72 19.40
CA ASP A 102 9.90 -2.23 18.36
C ASP A 102 10.28 -1.66 16.98
N PHE A 103 10.71 -0.40 16.91
CA PHE A 103 11.20 0.21 15.68
C PHE A 103 12.39 -0.56 15.08
N GLU A 104 13.38 -0.92 15.90
CA GLU A 104 14.56 -1.67 15.45
C GLU A 104 14.24 -3.09 14.98
N VAL A 105 13.11 -3.66 15.41
CA VAL A 105 12.64 -4.98 15.00
C VAL A 105 11.77 -4.90 13.76
N ILE A 106 10.90 -3.89 13.67
CA ILE A 106 9.94 -3.71 12.57
C ILE A 106 10.63 -3.20 11.31
N VAL A 107 11.59 -2.29 11.47
CA VAL A 107 12.30 -1.64 10.37
C VAL A 107 13.65 -2.32 10.18
N ASP A 108 13.96 -2.70 8.94
CA ASP A 108 15.28 -3.20 8.55
C ASP A 108 16.33 -2.10 8.74
N GLN A 109 17.12 -2.23 9.81
CA GLN A 109 18.11 -1.22 10.21
C GLN A 109 19.30 -1.14 9.26
N ASP A 110 19.69 -2.26 8.64
CA ASP A 110 20.78 -2.28 7.66
C ASP A 110 20.33 -1.54 6.39
N TRP A 111 19.12 -1.80 5.93
CA TRP A 111 18.56 -1.09 4.79
C TRP A 111 18.34 0.40 5.08
N LEU A 112 17.84 0.74 6.27
CA LEU A 112 17.69 2.14 6.70
C LEU A 112 19.04 2.87 6.73
N ALA A 113 20.11 2.21 7.19
CA ALA A 113 21.46 2.78 7.18
C ALA A 113 21.95 3.08 5.76
N GLU A 114 21.70 2.18 4.79
CA GLU A 114 22.02 2.42 3.37
C GLU A 114 21.18 3.57 2.78
N ARG A 115 19.88 3.66 3.11
CA ARG A 115 19.03 4.80 2.74
C ARG A 115 19.59 6.11 3.29
N LYS A 116 20.09 6.13 4.53
CA LYS A 116 20.74 7.29 5.16
C LYS A 116 22.04 7.69 4.46
N LYS A 117 22.77 6.74 3.87
CA LYS A 117 23.94 7.01 3.01
C LYS A 117 23.59 7.49 1.60
N GLY A 118 22.31 7.55 1.25
CA GLY A 118 21.83 8.04 -0.06
C GLY A 118 21.58 6.95 -1.10
N VAL A 119 21.67 5.66 -0.75
CA VAL A 119 21.34 4.56 -1.67
C VAL A 119 19.84 4.56 -1.94
N LEU A 120 19.40 4.82 -3.17
CA LEU A 120 17.97 4.86 -3.52
C LEU A 120 17.34 3.45 -3.60
N PRO A 121 16.04 3.31 -3.26
CA PRO A 121 15.33 2.04 -3.39
C PRO A 121 15.12 1.66 -4.85
N ARG A 122 14.82 0.38 -5.08
CA ARG A 122 14.59 -0.19 -6.40
C ARG A 122 13.27 -0.91 -6.47
N VAL A 123 12.69 -0.94 -7.66
CA VAL A 123 11.47 -1.69 -7.96
C VAL A 123 11.66 -2.51 -9.22
N ASN A 124 11.24 -3.78 -9.16
CA ASN A 124 11.12 -4.64 -10.31
C ASN A 124 9.79 -4.39 -11.02
N ILE A 125 9.84 -4.02 -12.30
CA ILE A 125 8.66 -3.90 -13.17
C ILE A 125 8.86 -4.87 -14.33
N ALA A 126 8.04 -5.92 -14.37
CA ALA A 126 8.03 -6.94 -15.42
C ALA A 126 9.43 -7.55 -15.73
N GLY A 127 10.23 -7.77 -14.68
CA GLY A 127 11.57 -8.37 -14.81
C GLY A 127 12.71 -7.37 -14.93
N GLU A 128 12.42 -6.08 -15.04
CA GLU A 128 13.42 -5.02 -15.15
C GLU A 128 13.51 -4.19 -13.88
N GLU A 129 14.73 -3.84 -13.48
CA GLU A 129 15.00 -3.08 -12.25
C GLU A 129 15.04 -1.57 -12.53
N PHE A 130 14.27 -0.81 -11.76
CA PHE A 130 14.25 0.64 -11.79
C PHE A 130 14.62 1.21 -10.42
N ILE A 131 15.47 2.23 -10.41
CA ILE A 131 15.77 3.06 -9.25
C ILE A 131 14.63 4.06 -9.09
N ILE A 132 14.13 4.16 -7.86
CA ILE A 132 13.07 5.11 -7.49
C ILE A 132 13.75 6.43 -7.09
N ASP A 133 13.50 7.48 -7.86
CA ASP A 133 14.00 8.83 -7.60
C ASP A 133 12.79 9.74 -7.32
N LEU A 134 12.28 9.69 -6.09
CA LEU A 134 11.11 10.48 -5.69
C LEU A 134 11.30 12.00 -5.80
N PRO A 135 12.47 12.59 -5.47
CA PRO A 135 12.69 14.03 -5.67
C PRO A 135 12.47 14.46 -7.13
N LEU A 136 12.91 13.64 -8.09
CA LEU A 136 12.69 13.89 -9.52
C LEU A 136 11.33 13.39 -10.03
N GLN A 137 10.61 12.60 -9.23
CA GLN A 137 9.37 11.92 -9.61
C GLN A 137 9.58 10.99 -10.81
N GLU A 138 10.65 10.19 -10.75
CA GLU A 138 11.10 9.32 -11.84
C GLU A 138 11.41 7.89 -11.37
N LEU A 139 11.15 6.93 -12.24
CA LEU A 139 11.69 5.57 -12.19
C LEU A 139 12.76 5.45 -13.27
N ARG A 140 14.00 5.28 -12.85
CA ARG A 140 15.18 5.33 -13.71
C ARG A 140 15.74 3.94 -13.88
N HIS A 141 15.91 3.45 -15.11
CA HIS A 141 16.41 2.09 -15.32
C HIS A 141 17.75 1.87 -14.61
N ALA A 142 17.88 0.81 -13.80
CA ALA A 142 19.02 0.64 -12.91
C ALA A 142 20.36 0.43 -13.64
N LYS A 143 20.31 -0.15 -14.85
CA LYS A 143 21.49 -0.48 -15.68
C LYS A 143 21.77 0.49 -16.82
N TYR A 144 20.75 1.15 -17.36
CA TYR A 144 20.83 1.91 -18.61
C TYR A 144 20.32 3.33 -18.36
N PHE A 145 20.87 4.31 -19.06
CA PHE A 145 20.44 5.70 -18.89
C PHE A 145 18.98 5.93 -19.33
N PHE A 146 18.49 5.13 -20.27
CA PHE A 146 17.10 5.07 -20.68
C PHE A 146 16.58 3.61 -20.60
N PRO A 147 15.28 3.41 -20.38
CA PRO A 147 14.22 4.43 -20.24
C PRO A 147 14.18 5.10 -18.86
N VAL A 148 13.53 6.27 -18.83
CA VAL A 148 13.10 6.95 -17.62
C VAL A 148 11.58 7.07 -17.68
N ILE A 149 10.89 6.63 -16.63
CA ILE A 149 9.44 6.68 -16.53
C ILE A 149 9.08 7.74 -15.50
N SER A 150 8.29 8.74 -15.89
CA SER A 150 7.80 9.73 -14.93
C SER A 150 6.70 9.14 -14.07
N LEU A 151 6.79 9.28 -12.74
CA LEU A 151 5.70 8.92 -11.82
C LEU A 151 4.44 9.75 -12.07
N LYS A 152 4.57 10.93 -12.69
CA LYS A 152 3.42 11.76 -13.12
C LYS A 152 2.60 11.15 -14.26
N SER A 153 3.12 10.12 -14.92
CA SER A 153 2.38 9.37 -15.95
C SER A 153 1.48 8.26 -15.38
N PHE A 154 1.50 8.08 -14.05
CA PHE A 154 0.62 7.15 -13.37
C PHE A 154 -0.62 7.88 -12.85
N ASP A 155 -1.75 7.19 -12.90
CA ASP A 155 -2.96 7.58 -12.21
C ASP A 155 -2.87 7.14 -10.75
N LEU A 156 -3.33 7.98 -9.83
CA LEU A 156 -3.50 7.62 -8.43
C LEU A 156 -4.87 6.95 -8.26
N THR A 157 -4.92 5.83 -7.55
CA THR A 157 -6.19 5.18 -7.19
C THR A 157 -7.04 6.10 -6.31
N ASN A 158 -8.36 5.88 -6.31
CA ASN A 158 -9.30 6.73 -5.57
C ASN A 158 -9.03 6.76 -4.05
N ASP A 159 -8.46 5.69 -3.49
CA ASP A 159 -8.04 5.60 -2.09
C ASP A 159 -6.67 6.25 -1.81
N GLY A 160 -5.96 6.68 -2.85
CA GLY A 160 -4.64 7.30 -2.73
C GLY A 160 -3.50 6.34 -2.43
N GLU A 161 -3.75 5.03 -2.38
CA GLU A 161 -2.75 4.06 -1.92
C GLU A 161 -1.78 3.61 -3.03
N TYR A 162 -2.22 3.62 -4.29
CA TYR A 162 -1.46 3.03 -5.39
C TYR A 162 -1.37 3.94 -6.60
N TYR A 163 -0.23 3.87 -7.26
CA TYR A 163 -0.06 4.35 -8.63
C TYR A 163 -0.38 3.23 -9.61
N GLU A 164 -1.17 3.54 -10.63
CA GLU A 164 -1.54 2.63 -11.71
C GLU A 164 -1.24 3.23 -13.08
N ALA A 165 -0.74 2.40 -13.99
CA ALA A 165 -0.51 2.82 -15.38
C ALA A 165 -0.61 1.61 -16.32
N PHE A 166 -0.88 1.86 -17.59
CA PHE A 166 -0.65 0.86 -18.63
C PHE A 166 0.81 0.90 -19.05
N TYR A 167 1.42 -0.26 -19.22
CA TYR A 167 2.84 -0.41 -19.42
C TYR A 167 3.12 -1.41 -20.52
N HIS A 168 4.10 -1.10 -21.37
CA HIS A 168 4.58 -2.00 -22.41
C HIS A 168 5.93 -2.59 -21.99
N PRO A 169 6.03 -3.89 -21.59
CA PRO A 169 7.25 -4.47 -21.04
C PRO A 169 8.46 -4.46 -21.99
N VAL A 170 8.25 -4.64 -23.29
CA VAL A 170 9.34 -4.59 -24.28
C VAL A 170 9.89 -3.17 -24.48
N MET A 171 9.00 -2.17 -24.66
CA MET A 171 9.40 -0.77 -24.79
C MET A 171 9.85 -0.16 -23.46
N LYS A 172 9.49 -0.79 -22.34
CA LYS A 172 9.77 -0.39 -20.98
C LYS A 172 9.25 1.01 -20.65
N GLN A 173 8.05 1.34 -21.13
CA GLN A 173 7.43 2.65 -20.98
C GLN A 173 5.95 2.53 -20.62
N VAL A 174 5.45 3.59 -19.95
CA VAL A 174 4.01 3.80 -19.77
C VAL A 174 3.39 4.19 -21.10
N VAL A 175 2.20 3.66 -21.38
CA VAL A 175 1.45 3.89 -22.61
C VAL A 175 0.03 4.34 -22.28
N ASN A 176 -0.55 5.13 -23.16
CA ASN A 176 -1.97 5.49 -23.07
C ASN A 176 -2.80 4.51 -23.89
N ILE A 177 -3.94 4.11 -23.35
CA ILE A 177 -4.90 3.28 -24.10
C ILE A 177 -5.81 4.19 -24.91
N ASP A 178 -5.97 3.87 -26.20
CA ASP A 178 -6.93 4.57 -27.05
C ASP A 178 -8.37 4.33 -26.53
N PRO A 179 -9.13 5.38 -26.19
CA PRO A 179 -10.51 5.22 -25.74
C PRO A 179 -11.43 4.59 -26.81
N LYS A 180 -11.04 4.60 -28.09
CA LYS A 180 -11.79 3.99 -29.21
C LYS A 180 -11.31 2.60 -29.58
N LEU A 181 -10.41 2.02 -28.79
CA LEU A 181 -9.85 0.70 -29.00
C LEU A 181 -10.94 -0.37 -29.14
N THR A 182 -10.79 -1.26 -30.13
CA THR A 182 -11.73 -2.35 -30.43
C THR A 182 -11.13 -3.75 -30.24
N GLU A 183 -9.85 -3.86 -29.91
CA GLU A 183 -9.11 -5.10 -29.71
C GLU A 183 -8.07 -4.89 -28.60
N PHE A 184 -7.49 -5.93 -28.02
CA PHE A 184 -6.44 -5.69 -27.03
C PHE A 184 -5.19 -5.12 -27.70
N PRO A 185 -4.51 -4.14 -27.08
CA PRO A 185 -3.22 -3.70 -27.57
C PRO A 185 -2.17 -4.77 -27.29
N ASP A 186 -1.29 -5.00 -28.26
CA ASP A 186 -0.24 -6.01 -28.16
C ASP A 186 0.74 -5.65 -27.03
N ASN A 187 1.09 -6.66 -26.22
CA ASN A 187 2.13 -6.56 -25.18
C ASN A 187 1.94 -5.41 -24.18
N VAL A 188 0.71 -5.01 -23.90
CA VAL A 188 0.40 -4.03 -22.85
C VAL A 188 -0.19 -4.75 -21.64
N VAL A 189 0.24 -4.35 -20.44
CA VAL A 189 -0.29 -4.79 -19.16
C VAL A 189 -0.64 -3.59 -18.31
N LYS A 190 -1.51 -3.75 -17.31
CA LYS A 190 -1.68 -2.72 -16.28
C LYS A 190 -0.70 -3.05 -15.14
N ILE A 191 0.05 -2.05 -14.69
CA ILE A 191 0.94 -2.18 -13.54
C ILE A 191 0.40 -1.38 -12.37
N ARG A 192 0.67 -1.87 -11.16
CA ARG A 192 0.35 -1.19 -9.91
C ARG A 192 1.58 -1.13 -9.01
N LEU A 193 1.86 0.05 -8.50
CA LEU A 193 2.92 0.36 -7.55
C LEU A 193 2.27 0.97 -6.29
N PRO A 194 2.87 0.82 -5.10
CA PRO A 194 2.47 1.65 -3.97
C PRO A 194 2.72 3.13 -4.29
N ASN A 195 2.05 4.02 -3.56
CA ASN A 195 2.32 5.45 -3.63
C ASN A 195 3.70 5.82 -3.03
N GLU A 196 4.01 7.12 -2.94
CA GLU A 196 5.28 7.61 -2.40
C GLU A 196 5.59 7.14 -0.96
N LEU A 197 4.58 6.84 -0.13
CA LEU A 197 4.77 6.30 1.22
C LEU A 197 5.29 4.85 1.16
N GLY A 198 4.85 4.06 0.19
CA GLY A 198 5.33 2.68 0.04
C GLY A 198 6.54 2.53 -0.88
N LEU A 199 6.79 3.47 -1.78
CA LEU A 199 7.95 3.45 -2.69
C LEU A 199 9.25 3.85 -2.00
N ASP A 200 9.26 4.99 -1.31
CA ASP A 200 10.43 5.47 -0.59
C ASP A 200 10.01 6.35 0.60
N PRO A 201 9.55 5.73 1.70
CA PRO A 201 9.06 6.46 2.88
C PRO A 201 10.15 7.35 3.48
N VAL A 202 11.43 7.00 3.34
CA VAL A 202 12.54 7.84 3.81
C VAL A 202 12.60 9.16 3.03
N SER A 203 12.53 9.10 1.70
CA SER A 203 12.49 10.32 0.88
C SER A 203 11.20 11.11 1.13
N THR A 204 10.08 10.43 1.38
CA THR A 204 8.79 11.06 1.67
C THR A 204 8.81 11.81 3.00
N ALA A 205 9.30 11.21 4.09
CA ALA A 205 9.47 11.87 5.38
C ALA A 205 10.27 13.16 5.26
N ARG A 206 11.43 13.09 4.58
CA ARG A 206 12.31 14.25 4.36
C ARG A 206 11.65 15.35 3.53
N ARG A 207 10.90 14.97 2.50
CA ARG A 207 10.24 15.92 1.59
C ARG A 207 9.17 16.74 2.32
N TYR A 208 8.40 16.10 3.20
CA TYR A 208 7.27 16.74 3.88
C TYR A 208 7.59 17.18 5.32
N GLY A 209 8.80 16.92 5.83
CA GLY A 209 9.18 17.29 7.20
C GLY A 209 8.46 16.47 8.27
N ILE A 210 8.07 15.24 7.96
CA ILE A 210 7.39 14.33 8.88
C ILE A 210 8.46 13.60 9.72
N ASP A 211 8.13 13.26 10.96
CA ASP A 211 9.01 12.43 11.79
C ASP A 211 9.32 11.10 11.09
N GLU A 212 10.62 10.84 10.90
CA GLU A 212 11.09 9.68 10.15
C GLU A 212 10.75 8.38 10.89
N ASN A 213 10.81 8.35 12.22
CA ASN A 213 10.55 7.12 12.98
C ASN A 213 9.06 6.77 12.95
N GLU A 214 8.18 7.74 13.16
CA GLU A 214 6.73 7.56 13.06
C GLU A 214 6.34 7.05 11.66
N LEU A 215 6.84 7.71 10.61
CA LEU A 215 6.48 7.34 9.25
C LEU A 215 7.04 5.96 8.85
N LEU A 216 8.30 5.68 9.17
CA LEU A 216 8.93 4.40 8.81
C LEU A 216 8.38 3.23 9.64
N ARG A 217 7.89 3.47 10.84
CA ARG A 217 7.18 2.46 11.62
C ARG A 217 5.88 2.04 10.92
N ARG A 218 5.12 3.02 10.41
CA ARG A 218 3.88 2.79 9.67
C ARG A 218 4.12 2.24 8.26
N PHE A 219 5.16 2.73 7.59
CA PHE A 219 5.58 2.32 6.27
C PHE A 219 7.06 1.90 6.27
N PRO A 220 7.37 0.66 6.70
CA PRO A 220 8.75 0.18 6.73
C PRO A 220 9.40 0.22 5.35
N PRO A 221 10.60 0.80 5.22
CA PRO A 221 11.31 0.88 3.94
C PRO A 221 11.63 -0.53 3.45
N LYS A 222 11.36 -0.80 2.17
CA LYS A 222 11.59 -2.10 1.55
C LYS A 222 12.72 -2.00 0.54
N LYS A 223 13.56 -3.03 0.50
CA LYS A 223 14.67 -3.15 -0.47
C LYS A 223 14.19 -3.70 -1.81
N ASP A 224 13.33 -4.71 -1.77
CA ASP A 224 12.88 -5.47 -2.93
C ASP A 224 11.42 -5.19 -3.26
N LEU A 225 11.15 -4.02 -3.87
CA LEU A 225 9.81 -3.70 -4.35
C LEU A 225 9.55 -4.41 -5.68
N LYS A 226 8.31 -4.85 -5.88
CA LYS A 226 7.86 -5.46 -7.14
C LYS A 226 6.53 -4.86 -7.53
N ALA A 227 6.41 -4.45 -8.80
CA ALA A 227 5.14 -4.04 -9.35
C ALA A 227 4.19 -5.23 -9.45
N VAL A 228 2.92 -5.00 -9.12
CA VAL A 228 1.87 -5.95 -9.42
C VAL A 228 1.52 -5.82 -10.89
N ILE A 229 1.58 -6.94 -11.62
CA ILE A 229 1.22 -7.01 -13.03
C ILE A 229 -0.21 -7.54 -13.15
N ILE A 230 -1.07 -6.76 -13.77
CA ILE A 230 -2.50 -7.06 -13.95
C ILE A 230 -2.74 -7.25 -15.47
N PRO A 231 -3.12 -8.47 -15.91
CA PRO A 231 -3.50 -8.71 -17.29
C PRO A 231 -4.65 -7.80 -17.71
N LEU A 232 -4.64 -7.30 -18.96
CA LEU A 232 -5.71 -6.41 -19.44
C LEU A 232 -7.09 -7.05 -19.41
N ALA A 233 -7.16 -8.38 -19.50
CA ALA A 233 -8.40 -9.14 -19.38
C ALA A 233 -9.10 -8.93 -18.01
N ASP A 234 -8.34 -8.61 -16.97
CA ASP A 234 -8.82 -8.43 -15.60
C ASP A 234 -9.06 -6.95 -15.26
N THR A 235 -9.08 -6.08 -16.27
CA THR A 235 -9.27 -4.62 -16.11
C THR A 235 -10.60 -4.15 -16.70
N GLY A 236 -10.82 -2.83 -16.81
CA GLY A 236 -11.95 -2.25 -17.52
C GLY A 236 -11.88 -2.33 -19.06
N ILE A 237 -10.72 -2.70 -19.62
CA ILE A 237 -10.48 -2.74 -21.07
C ILE A 237 -11.44 -3.68 -21.85
N PRO A 238 -11.78 -4.90 -21.37
CA PRO A 238 -12.73 -5.75 -22.07
C PRO A 238 -14.12 -5.12 -22.20
N ALA A 239 -14.57 -4.38 -21.18
CA ALA A 239 -15.84 -3.68 -21.22
C ALA A 239 -15.81 -2.52 -22.23
N LEU A 240 -14.72 -1.75 -22.23
CA LEU A 240 -14.49 -0.67 -23.21
C LEU A 240 -14.51 -1.20 -24.65
N ILE A 241 -13.79 -2.29 -24.93
CA ILE A 241 -13.75 -2.93 -26.26
C ILE A 241 -15.16 -3.36 -26.70
N ARG A 242 -15.94 -3.99 -25.82
CA ARG A 242 -17.32 -4.39 -26.14
C ARG A 242 -18.18 -3.17 -26.49
N GLN A 243 -18.13 -2.12 -25.68
CA GLN A 243 -18.89 -0.89 -25.91
C GLN A 243 -18.53 -0.24 -27.26
N ASN A 244 -17.24 -0.14 -27.56
CA ASN A 244 -16.76 0.45 -28.82
C ASN A 244 -17.19 -0.37 -30.04
N ARG A 245 -17.16 -1.71 -29.96
CA ARG A 245 -17.65 -2.59 -31.03
C ARG A 245 -19.15 -2.42 -31.26
N GLU A 246 -19.95 -2.34 -30.19
CA GLU A 246 -21.40 -2.11 -30.30
C GLU A 246 -21.72 -0.75 -30.92
N GLN A 247 -20.98 0.29 -30.53
CA GLN A 247 -21.14 1.62 -31.09
C GLN A 247 -20.82 1.64 -32.60
N LEU A 248 -19.71 1.06 -33.02
CA LEU A 248 -19.33 0.95 -34.43
C LEU A 248 -20.37 0.17 -35.25
N GLN A 249 -20.93 -0.91 -34.70
CA GLN A 249 -22.00 -1.65 -35.36
C GLN A 249 -23.27 -0.81 -35.56
N LYS A 250 -23.66 -0.02 -34.55
CA LYS A 250 -24.81 0.90 -34.64
C LYS A 250 -24.57 1.98 -35.70
N GLU A 251 -23.40 2.60 -35.71
CA GLU A 251 -23.01 3.62 -36.69
C GLU A 251 -23.02 3.06 -38.12
N HIS A 252 -22.45 1.86 -38.33
CA HIS A 252 -22.50 1.18 -39.63
C HIS A 252 -23.93 0.85 -40.08
N ALA A 253 -24.78 0.41 -39.16
CA ALA A 253 -26.18 0.11 -39.46
C ALA A 253 -26.98 1.37 -39.83
N GLU A 254 -26.74 2.50 -39.17
CA GLU A 254 -27.35 3.79 -39.49
C GLU A 254 -26.90 4.33 -40.85
N ILE A 255 -25.60 4.26 -41.15
CA ILE A 255 -25.05 4.64 -42.46
C ILE A 255 -25.68 3.78 -43.57
N ALA A 256 -25.76 2.45 -43.38
CA ALA A 256 -26.38 1.55 -44.34
C ALA A 256 -27.88 1.86 -44.56
N ARG A 257 -28.61 2.29 -43.51
CA ARG A 257 -30.02 2.72 -43.64
C ARG A 257 -30.16 4.02 -44.43
N ARG A 258 -29.24 4.97 -44.29
CA ARG A 258 -29.25 6.25 -45.03
C ARG A 258 -28.91 6.08 -46.52
N ILE A 259 -28.10 5.08 -46.87
CA ILE A 259 -27.64 4.83 -48.25
C ILE A 259 -28.65 3.98 -49.07
N LYS A 260 -29.67 3.36 -48.44
CA LYS A 260 -30.70 2.63 -49.19
C LYS A 260 -31.40 3.56 -50.19
N PRO A 261 -31.37 3.27 -51.51
CA PRO A 261 -31.92 4.15 -52.52
C PRO A 261 -33.44 4.29 -52.35
N ARG A 262 -33.94 5.53 -52.37
CA ARG A 262 -35.37 5.81 -52.52
C ARG A 262 -35.83 5.16 -53.84
N HIS A 263 -36.85 4.34 -53.73
CA HIS A 263 -37.47 3.58 -54.82
C HIS A 263 -37.56 4.43 -56.10
N ARG A 264 -36.84 4.05 -57.16
CA ARG A 264 -37.00 4.70 -58.46
C ARG A 264 -38.41 4.38 -58.97
N PRO A 265 -39.23 5.37 -59.33
CA PRO A 265 -40.54 5.10 -59.90
C PRO A 265 -40.37 4.26 -61.18
N ARG A 266 -41.13 3.17 -61.26
CA ARG A 266 -41.26 2.40 -62.50
C ARG A 266 -42.11 3.24 -63.45
N PHE A 267 -41.52 3.63 -64.58
CA PHE A 267 -42.22 4.22 -65.71
C PHE A 267 -43.03 3.15 -66.44
#